data_AF-A0A6I6K4G2-F1
#
_entry.id   AF-A0A6I6K4G2-F1
#
_cell.length_a   1.000
_cell.length_b   1.000
_cell.length_c   1.000
_cell.angle_alpha   90.00
_cell.angle_beta   90.00
_cell.angle_gamma   90.00
#
_symmetry.space_group_name_H-M   'P 1'
#
loop_
_entity.id
_entity.type
_entity.pdbx_description
1 polymer ?
#
loop_
_entity_poly.entity_id
_entity_poly.type
_entity_poly.pdbx_seq_one_letter_code
_entity_poly.pdbx_strand_id
1 'polypeptide(L)'
;MDLKDLKKTWDKLASNKELDEAQIREMLGKRTKNLIERIDRNIRIGFFVLFALILVFILNDFVLSPELVKNFEKELELPTWLQILSVFGDVIIIVTFLVFVARYYKVKKICDQTCDLKNTLIKIISTLNFYRTLYYISIFIILISFSINFIAGVYEGVLFKAHSEGIQINEIEFGDLATTVFITLFLLLLITVGVYVFFRWGFYKLYGNYISKLKLTLKELEEINE
;
A
#
# COMPACT_ATOMS: atom_id res chain seq x y z
N MET A 1 -13.77 -22.26 -0.11
CA MET A 1 -15.17 -22.56 0.25
C MET A 1 -15.50 -21.85 1.54
N ASP A 2 -16.72 -21.33 1.65
CA ASP A 2 -17.24 -20.85 2.93
C ASP A 2 -17.61 -22.03 3.83
N LEU A 3 -17.65 -21.80 5.15
CA LEU A 3 -18.06 -22.77 6.17
C LEU A 3 -19.40 -23.46 5.84
N LYS A 4 -20.27 -22.77 5.10
CA LYS A 4 -21.54 -23.31 4.61
C LYS A 4 -21.37 -24.44 3.59
N ASP A 5 -20.37 -24.38 2.72
CA ASP A 5 -20.13 -25.45 1.74
C ASP A 5 -19.51 -26.68 2.41
N LEU A 6 -18.69 -26.48 3.43
CA LEU A 6 -18.18 -27.57 4.28
C LEU A 6 -19.31 -28.24 5.05
N LYS A 7 -20.24 -27.48 5.64
CA LYS A 7 -21.43 -28.03 6.27
C LYS A 7 -22.28 -28.83 5.27
N LYS A 8 -22.46 -28.31 4.05
CA LYS A 8 -23.20 -29.00 2.98
C LYS A 8 -22.52 -30.28 2.49
N THR A 9 -21.19 -30.33 2.55
CA THR A 9 -20.38 -31.49 2.17
C THR A 9 -20.34 -32.51 3.32
N TRP A 10 -20.28 -32.04 4.57
CA TRP A 10 -20.41 -32.81 5.81
C TRP A 10 -21.78 -33.48 5.92
N ASP A 11 -22.86 -32.73 5.69
CA ASP A 11 -24.23 -33.25 5.69
C ASP A 11 -24.45 -34.29 4.58
N LYS A 12 -23.65 -34.24 3.49
CA LYS A 12 -23.64 -35.27 2.43
C LYS A 12 -22.79 -36.50 2.77
N LEU A 13 -21.79 -36.38 3.64
CA LEU A 13 -20.86 -37.44 4.04
C LEU A 13 -21.27 -38.15 5.34
N ALA A 14 -22.11 -37.51 6.16
CA ALA A 14 -22.56 -37.99 7.48
C ALA A 14 -23.42 -39.28 7.46
N SER A 15 -23.60 -39.92 6.31
CA SER A 15 -24.37 -41.17 6.16
C SER A 15 -23.54 -42.44 6.50
N ASN A 16 -22.79 -42.46 7.60
CA ASN A 16 -22.04 -43.62 8.15
C ASN A 16 -20.57 -43.83 7.75
N LYS A 17 -19.71 -42.79 7.67
CA LYS A 17 -18.25 -43.02 7.74
C LYS A 17 -17.57 -42.03 8.67
N GLU A 18 -16.93 -42.55 9.72
CA GLU A 18 -15.90 -41.81 10.44
C GLU A 18 -14.78 -41.46 9.45
N LEU A 19 -14.39 -40.20 9.43
CA LEU A 19 -13.36 -39.68 8.54
C LEU A 19 -12.00 -40.20 9.00
N ASP A 20 -11.35 -40.99 8.15
CA ASP A 20 -9.96 -41.41 8.34
C ASP A 20 -9.03 -40.19 8.38
N GLU A 21 -7.98 -40.24 9.20
CA GLU A 21 -7.01 -39.17 9.41
C GLU A 21 -6.40 -38.70 8.07
N ALA A 22 -6.21 -39.64 7.13
CA ALA A 22 -5.76 -39.37 5.78
C ALA A 22 -6.73 -38.47 4.97
N GLN A 23 -8.05 -38.63 5.15
CA GLN A 23 -9.07 -37.79 4.49
C GLN A 23 -9.12 -36.39 5.09
N ILE A 24 -8.94 -36.27 6.41
CA ILE A 24 -8.81 -34.97 7.09
C ILE A 24 -7.57 -34.23 6.58
N ARG A 25 -6.45 -34.94 6.43
CA ARG A 25 -5.20 -34.40 5.89
C ARG A 25 -5.33 -33.96 4.42
N GLU A 26 -6.04 -34.71 3.59
CA GLU A 26 -6.31 -34.35 2.20
C GLU A 26 -7.23 -33.11 2.09
N MET A 27 -8.29 -33.05 2.91
CA MET A 27 -9.21 -31.90 2.95
C MET A 27 -8.50 -30.63 3.43
N LEU A 28 -7.65 -30.73 4.45
CA LEU A 28 -6.82 -29.62 4.93
C LEU A 28 -5.77 -29.20 3.90
N GLY A 29 -5.14 -30.16 3.21
CA GLY A 29 -4.21 -29.88 2.11
C GLY A 29 -4.88 -29.10 0.97
N LYS A 30 -6.08 -29.53 0.53
CA LYS A 30 -6.88 -28.82 -0.47
C LYS A 30 -7.30 -27.43 0.00
N ARG A 31 -7.75 -27.29 1.25
CA ARG A 31 -8.11 -25.99 1.85
C ARG A 31 -6.91 -25.05 1.87
N THR A 32 -5.75 -25.56 2.24
CA THR A 32 -4.51 -24.80 2.34
C THR A 32 -4.03 -24.36 0.96
N LYS A 33 -4.04 -25.23 -0.04
CA LYS A 33 -3.71 -24.88 -1.43
C LYS A 33 -4.65 -23.80 -1.98
N ASN A 34 -5.94 -23.93 -1.73
CA ASN A 34 -6.95 -22.95 -2.15
C ASN A 34 -6.80 -21.61 -1.41
N LEU A 35 -6.41 -21.63 -0.13
CA LEU A 35 -6.06 -20.41 0.62
C LEU A 35 -4.83 -19.73 0.00
N ILE A 36 -3.76 -20.49 -0.28
CA ILE A 36 -2.54 -19.99 -0.92
C ILE A 36 -2.85 -19.37 -2.29
N GLU A 37 -3.64 -20.02 -3.13
CA GLU A 37 -4.06 -19.48 -4.44
C GLU A 37 -4.85 -18.17 -4.31
N ARG A 38 -5.75 -18.07 -3.33
CA ARG A 38 -6.51 -16.83 -3.07
C ARG A 38 -5.61 -15.70 -2.59
N ILE A 39 -4.61 -16.02 -1.75
CA ILE A 39 -3.62 -15.05 -1.28
C ILE A 39 -2.76 -14.57 -2.44
N ASP A 40 -2.31 -15.48 -3.30
CA ASP A 40 -1.53 -15.16 -4.50
C ASP A 40 -2.28 -14.18 -5.41
N ARG A 41 -3.57 -14.43 -5.67
CA ARG A 41 -4.43 -13.53 -6.43
C ARG A 41 -4.57 -12.16 -5.77
N ASN A 42 -4.75 -12.11 -4.46
CA ASN A 42 -4.88 -10.85 -3.73
C ASN A 42 -3.57 -10.05 -3.69
N ILE A 43 -2.42 -10.73 -3.59
CA ILE A 43 -1.11 -10.09 -3.70
C ILE A 43 -0.97 -9.43 -5.07
N ARG A 44 -1.34 -10.13 -6.16
CA ARG A 44 -1.34 -9.56 -7.52
C ARG A 44 -2.29 -8.36 -7.67
N ILE A 45 -3.47 -8.41 -7.04
CA ILE A 45 -4.39 -7.25 -7.02
C ILE A 45 -3.73 -6.08 -6.30
N GLY A 46 -3.07 -6.32 -5.15
CA GLY A 46 -2.34 -5.27 -4.45
C GLY A 46 -1.16 -4.71 -5.26
N PHE A 47 -0.50 -5.53 -6.08
CA PHE A 47 0.52 -5.03 -7.02
C PHE A 47 -0.08 -4.11 -8.05
N PHE A 48 -1.23 -4.48 -8.62
CA PHE A 48 -1.93 -3.68 -9.60
C PHE A 48 -2.37 -2.33 -9.00
N VAL A 49 -2.91 -2.33 -7.78
CA VAL A 49 -3.29 -1.11 -7.06
C VAL A 49 -2.08 -0.22 -6.79
N LEU A 50 -0.98 -0.79 -6.27
CA LEU A 50 0.27 -0.04 -6.04
C LEU A 50 0.83 0.54 -7.35
N PHE A 51 0.85 -0.26 -8.42
CA PHE A 51 1.33 0.17 -9.72
C PHE A 51 0.47 1.30 -10.31
N ALA A 52 -0.85 1.18 -10.26
CA ALA A 52 -1.77 2.23 -10.68
C ALA A 52 -1.53 3.54 -9.91
N LEU A 53 -1.20 3.43 -8.63
CA LEU A 53 -0.95 4.60 -7.78
C LEU A 53 0.39 5.27 -8.10
N ILE A 54 1.43 4.48 -8.38
CA ILE A 54 2.72 4.99 -8.89
C ILE A 54 2.49 5.73 -10.22
N LEU A 55 1.69 5.17 -11.12
CA LEU A 55 1.35 5.85 -12.38
C LEU A 55 0.64 7.18 -12.15
N VAL A 56 -0.27 7.26 -11.17
CA VAL A 56 -0.92 8.52 -10.81
C VAL A 56 0.09 9.56 -10.32
N PHE A 57 1.07 9.18 -9.50
CA PHE A 57 2.14 10.09 -9.07
C PHE A 57 3.00 10.58 -10.24
N ILE A 58 3.44 9.68 -11.12
CA ILE A 58 4.21 10.06 -12.32
C ILE A 58 3.40 11.00 -13.22
N LEU A 59 2.13 10.69 -13.46
CA LEU A 59 1.24 11.56 -14.25
C LEU A 59 1.04 12.92 -13.57
N ASN A 60 0.95 12.94 -12.24
CA ASN A 60 0.88 14.17 -11.49
C ASN A 60 2.12 15.04 -11.70
N ASP A 61 3.30 14.46 -11.57
CA ASP A 61 4.56 15.22 -11.53
C ASP A 61 5.00 15.66 -12.94
N PHE A 62 4.73 14.86 -13.97
CA PHE A 62 5.18 15.14 -15.34
C PHE A 62 4.12 15.74 -16.27
N VAL A 63 2.82 15.57 -15.97
CA VAL A 63 1.73 16.02 -16.86
C VAL A 63 0.89 17.08 -16.17
N LEU A 64 0.22 16.72 -15.08
CA LEU A 64 -0.76 17.60 -14.42
C LEU A 64 -0.09 18.84 -13.81
N SER A 65 0.98 18.66 -13.03
CA SER A 65 1.62 19.79 -12.33
C SER A 65 2.21 20.82 -13.31
N PRO A 66 2.97 20.41 -14.36
CA PRO A 66 3.46 21.37 -15.35
C PRO A 66 2.35 22.03 -16.18
N GLU A 67 1.26 21.31 -16.48
CA GLU A 67 0.14 21.84 -17.25
C GLU A 67 -0.71 22.82 -16.43
N LEU A 68 -0.93 22.54 -15.15
CA LEU A 68 -1.58 23.47 -14.22
C LEU A 68 -0.77 24.77 -14.09
N VAL A 69 0.54 24.68 -13.90
CA VAL A 69 1.40 25.86 -13.80
C VAL A 69 1.35 26.70 -15.09
N LYS A 70 1.44 26.06 -16.27
CA LYS A 70 1.35 26.75 -17.56
C LYS A 70 0.02 27.46 -17.80
N ASN A 71 -1.08 26.90 -17.28
CA ASN A 71 -2.43 27.39 -17.53
C ASN A 71 -2.89 28.46 -16.51
N PHE A 72 -2.38 28.43 -15.29
CA PHE A 72 -2.81 29.36 -14.24
C PHE A 72 -1.97 30.65 -14.18
N GLU A 73 -0.66 30.63 -14.42
CA GLU A 73 0.16 31.86 -14.44
C GLU A 73 1.54 31.62 -15.08
N LYS A 74 1.89 32.43 -16.09
CA LYS A 74 3.12 32.26 -16.90
C LYS A 74 4.44 32.53 -16.16
N GLU A 75 4.38 33.07 -14.94
CA GLU A 75 5.56 33.51 -14.17
C GLU A 75 5.88 32.61 -12.97
N LEU A 76 5.05 31.60 -12.67
CA LEU A 76 5.35 30.63 -11.63
C LEU A 76 6.29 29.56 -12.19
N GLU A 77 7.59 29.81 -12.19
CA GLU A 77 8.56 28.75 -12.46
C GLU A 77 8.74 27.87 -11.21
N LEU A 78 8.36 26.59 -11.32
CA LEU A 78 8.62 25.62 -10.25
C LEU A 78 10.13 25.51 -10.00
N PRO A 79 10.62 25.71 -8.77
CA PRO A 79 12.04 25.65 -8.47
C PRO A 79 12.65 24.31 -8.89
N THR A 80 13.78 24.36 -9.60
CA THR A 80 14.43 23.14 -10.15
C THR A 80 14.79 22.13 -9.06
N TRP A 81 15.13 22.59 -7.85
CA TRP A 81 15.44 21.70 -6.73
C TRP A 81 14.23 20.84 -6.30
N LEU A 82 13.02 21.39 -6.42
CA LEU A 82 11.78 20.71 -6.06
C LEU A 82 11.41 19.66 -7.12
N GLN A 83 11.66 19.96 -8.39
CA GLN A 83 11.52 19.00 -9.49
C GLN A 83 12.50 17.83 -9.31
N ILE A 84 13.77 18.09 -8.99
CA ILE A 84 14.78 17.05 -8.74
C ILE A 84 14.36 16.17 -7.56
N LEU A 85 13.84 16.77 -6.47
CA LEU A 85 13.39 16.03 -5.30
C LEU A 85 12.18 15.12 -5.60
N SER A 86 11.22 15.61 -6.39
CA SER A 86 10.05 14.84 -6.84
C SER A 86 10.50 13.64 -7.69
N VAL A 87 11.34 13.86 -8.71
CA VAL A 87 11.87 12.79 -9.57
C VAL A 87 12.64 11.75 -8.75
N PHE A 88 13.44 12.19 -7.78
CA PHE A 88 14.17 11.28 -6.89
C PHE A 88 13.22 10.43 -6.03
N GLY A 89 12.15 11.02 -5.52
CA GLY A 89 11.09 10.33 -4.79
C GLY A 89 10.42 9.25 -5.65
N ASP A 90 10.04 9.59 -6.88
CA ASP A 90 9.44 8.65 -7.83
C ASP A 90 10.37 7.47 -8.14
N VAL A 91 11.65 7.74 -8.38
CA VAL A 91 12.64 6.68 -8.63
C VAL A 91 12.74 5.73 -7.43
N ILE A 92 12.80 6.26 -6.20
CA ILE A 92 12.83 5.42 -4.98
C ILE A 92 11.58 4.54 -4.90
N ILE A 93 10.40 5.10 -5.17
CA ILE A 93 9.14 4.36 -5.11
C ILE A 93 9.13 3.24 -6.17
N ILE A 94 9.53 3.53 -7.40
CA ILE A 94 9.61 2.56 -8.50
C ILE A 94 10.60 1.44 -8.17
N VAL A 95 11.82 1.79 -7.72
CA VAL A 95 12.85 0.80 -7.38
C VAL A 95 12.36 -0.12 -6.25
N THR A 96 11.74 0.46 -5.22
CA THR A 96 11.17 -0.32 -4.11
C THR A 96 10.08 -1.27 -4.61
N PHE A 97 9.21 -0.81 -5.51
CA PHE A 97 8.18 -1.63 -6.14
C PHE A 97 8.77 -2.78 -6.98
N LEU A 98 9.80 -2.52 -7.79
CA LEU A 98 10.46 -3.54 -8.60
C LEU A 98 11.16 -4.61 -7.75
N VAL A 99 11.91 -4.20 -6.72
CA VAL A 99 12.55 -5.11 -5.75
C VAL A 99 11.49 -6.00 -5.08
N PHE A 100 10.34 -5.42 -4.77
CA PHE A 100 9.22 -6.12 -4.18
C PHE A 100 8.63 -7.19 -5.12
N VAL A 101 8.33 -6.82 -6.36
CA VAL A 101 7.83 -7.75 -7.38
C VAL A 101 8.82 -8.91 -7.60
N ALA A 102 10.12 -8.58 -7.73
CA ALA A 102 11.17 -9.59 -7.93
C ALA A 102 11.27 -10.58 -6.76
N ARG A 103 11.25 -10.09 -5.50
CA ARG A 103 11.30 -10.96 -4.32
C ARG A 103 10.08 -11.88 -4.22
N TYR A 104 8.88 -11.39 -4.51
CA TYR A 104 7.67 -12.20 -4.48
C TYR A 104 7.72 -13.34 -5.50
N TYR A 105 8.07 -13.05 -6.76
CA TYR A 105 8.17 -14.10 -7.79
C TYR A 105 9.28 -15.11 -7.47
N LYS A 106 10.38 -14.68 -6.84
CA LYS A 106 11.44 -15.57 -6.38
C LYS A 106 10.94 -16.55 -5.30
N VAL A 107 10.20 -16.07 -4.30
CA VAL A 107 9.62 -16.93 -3.25
C VAL A 107 8.58 -17.89 -3.84
N LYS A 108 7.74 -17.40 -4.75
CA LYS A 108 6.74 -18.24 -5.44
C LYS A 108 7.38 -19.37 -6.24
N LYS A 109 8.42 -19.07 -7.03
CA LYS A 109 9.11 -20.05 -7.88
C LYS A 109 9.76 -21.19 -7.09
N ILE A 110 10.30 -20.89 -5.91
CA ILE A 110 10.93 -21.89 -5.02
C ILE A 110 9.86 -22.83 -4.42
N CYS A 111 8.62 -22.36 -4.28
CA CYS A 111 7.55 -23.10 -3.63
C CYS A 111 6.88 -24.15 -4.54
N ASP A 112 6.78 -23.88 -5.85
CA ASP A 112 6.22 -24.83 -6.82
C ASP A 112 7.09 -26.10 -7.00
N GLN A 113 8.36 -26.10 -6.58
CA GLN A 113 9.30 -27.20 -6.83
C GLN A 113 9.54 -28.14 -5.62
N THR A 114 9.27 -27.72 -4.37
CA THR A 114 9.53 -28.54 -3.17
C THR A 114 8.40 -28.35 -2.15
N CYS A 115 7.41 -29.24 -2.13
CA CYS A 115 6.25 -29.14 -1.25
C CYS A 115 6.52 -29.76 0.13
N ASP A 116 6.96 -28.92 1.08
CA ASP A 116 6.52 -29.03 2.47
C ASP A 116 5.60 -27.83 2.77
N LEU A 117 4.32 -28.12 3.01
CA LEU A 117 3.24 -27.15 3.14
C LEU A 117 3.47 -26.22 4.33
N LYS A 118 4.00 -26.75 5.44
CA LYS A 118 4.29 -25.98 6.66
C LYS A 118 5.36 -24.92 6.39
N ASN A 119 6.47 -25.34 5.79
CA ASN A 119 7.59 -24.47 5.43
C ASN A 119 7.19 -23.39 4.41
N THR A 120 6.26 -23.71 3.52
CA THR A 120 5.68 -22.77 2.57
C THR A 120 4.86 -21.68 3.26
N LEU A 121 3.95 -22.07 4.17
CA LEU A 121 3.15 -21.09 4.92
C LEU A 121 4.02 -20.13 5.72
N ILE A 122 5.04 -20.65 6.41
CA ILE A 122 5.96 -19.83 7.22
C ILE A 122 6.68 -18.81 6.33
N LYS A 123 7.20 -19.22 5.17
CA LYS A 123 7.88 -18.32 4.22
C LYS A 123 6.94 -17.27 3.64
N ILE A 124 5.69 -17.64 3.31
CA ILE A 124 4.68 -16.70 2.79
C ILE A 124 4.30 -15.69 3.88
N ILE A 125 4.01 -16.14 5.10
CA ILE A 125 3.66 -15.25 6.22
C ILE A 125 4.81 -14.29 6.55
N SER A 126 6.05 -14.78 6.58
CA SER A 126 7.24 -13.95 6.80
C SER A 126 7.41 -12.91 5.69
N THR A 127 7.27 -13.31 4.43
CA THR A 127 7.31 -12.40 3.27
C THR A 127 6.20 -11.35 3.35
N LEU A 128 5.01 -11.75 3.80
CA LEU A 128 3.85 -10.87 3.92
C LEU A 128 3.99 -9.86 5.07
N ASN A 129 4.64 -10.24 6.17
CA ASN A 129 4.99 -9.33 7.26
C ASN A 129 6.09 -8.35 6.86
N PHE A 130 7.13 -8.82 6.17
CA PHE A 130 8.16 -7.94 5.61
C PHE A 130 7.54 -6.93 4.64
N TYR A 131 6.60 -7.39 3.81
CA TYR A 131 5.82 -6.55 2.91
C TYR A 131 4.99 -5.50 3.64
N ARG A 132 4.31 -5.88 4.73
CA ARG A 132 3.57 -4.93 5.57
C ARG A 132 4.47 -3.78 6.02
N THR A 133 5.67 -4.11 6.51
CA THR A 133 6.63 -3.10 6.98
C THR A 133 7.08 -2.18 5.84
N LEU A 134 7.47 -2.74 4.69
CA LEU A 134 7.89 -1.93 3.54
C LEU A 134 6.78 -1.00 3.04
N TYR A 135 5.55 -1.50 2.95
CA TYR A 135 4.41 -0.71 2.51
C TYR A 135 4.17 0.52 3.41
N TYR A 136 4.22 0.35 4.73
CA TYR A 136 4.11 1.49 5.65
C TYR A 136 5.30 2.45 5.56
N ILE A 137 6.51 1.95 5.31
CA ILE A 137 7.68 2.80 5.04
C ILE A 137 7.47 3.62 3.75
N SER A 138 6.99 2.99 2.68
CA SER A 138 6.69 3.69 1.42
C SER A 138 5.63 4.77 1.61
N ILE A 139 4.53 4.47 2.31
CA ILE A 139 3.52 5.50 2.65
C ILE A 139 4.14 6.63 3.44
N PHE A 140 4.97 6.31 4.43
CA PHE A 140 5.64 7.33 5.24
C PHE A 140 6.52 8.26 4.39
N ILE A 141 7.31 7.70 3.47
CA ILE A 141 8.14 8.48 2.54
C ILE A 141 7.27 9.35 1.61
N ILE A 142 6.18 8.79 1.09
CA ILE A 142 5.23 9.54 0.24
C ILE A 142 4.62 10.71 1.02
N LEU A 143 4.18 10.48 2.26
CA LEU A 143 3.57 11.52 3.09
C LEU A 143 4.56 12.63 3.43
N ILE A 144 5.82 12.30 3.72
CA ILE A 144 6.88 13.29 3.93
C ILE A 144 7.11 14.10 2.65
N SER A 145 7.24 13.43 1.51
CA SER A 145 7.51 14.08 0.22
C SER A 145 6.35 15.02 -0.15
N PHE A 146 5.11 14.54 0.00
CA PHE A 146 3.91 15.36 -0.17
C PHE A 146 3.89 16.56 0.76
N SER A 147 4.25 16.39 2.04
CA SER A 147 4.29 17.49 3.01
C SER A 147 5.30 18.56 2.62
N ILE A 148 6.50 18.16 2.19
CA ILE A 148 7.55 19.09 1.74
C ILE A 148 7.07 19.85 0.50
N ASN A 149 6.53 19.15 -0.50
CA ASN A 149 6.03 19.76 -1.72
C ASN A 149 4.85 20.70 -1.47
N PHE A 150 3.94 20.33 -0.56
CA PHE A 150 2.80 21.15 -0.18
C PHE A 150 3.24 22.43 0.53
N ILE A 151 4.17 22.34 1.49
CA ILE A 151 4.71 23.51 2.19
C ILE A 151 5.43 24.43 1.22
N ALA A 152 6.25 23.88 0.33
CA ALA A 152 6.96 24.66 -0.68
C ALA A 152 5.99 25.36 -1.65
N GLY A 153 4.93 24.67 -2.10
CA GLY A 153 3.90 25.26 -2.95
C GLY A 153 3.15 26.41 -2.28
N VAL A 154 2.84 26.28 -0.99
CA VAL A 154 2.22 27.38 -0.22
C VAL A 154 3.20 28.54 -0.05
N TYR A 155 4.46 28.27 0.25
CA TYR A 155 5.48 29.30 0.38
C TYR A 155 5.64 30.13 -0.90
N GLU A 156 5.75 29.46 -2.05
CA GLU A 156 5.80 30.12 -3.36
C GLU A 156 4.51 30.90 -3.66
N GLY A 157 3.34 30.36 -3.32
CA GLY A 157 2.07 31.06 -3.47
C GLY A 157 1.97 32.35 -2.64
N VAL A 158 2.50 32.34 -1.41
CA VAL A 158 2.57 33.53 -0.55
C VAL A 158 3.55 34.55 -1.12
N LEU A 159 4.72 34.12 -1.58
CA LEU A 159 5.71 34.97 -2.25
C LEU A 159 5.13 35.66 -3.48
N PHE A 160 4.43 34.89 -4.32
CA PHE A 160 3.82 35.41 -5.53
C PHE A 160 2.76 36.48 -5.22
N LYS A 161 1.87 36.21 -4.25
CA LYS A 161 0.87 37.19 -3.81
C LYS A 161 1.52 38.48 -3.33
N ALA A 162 2.57 38.38 -2.51
CA ALA A 162 3.31 39.54 -2.00
C ALA A 162 3.92 40.37 -3.14
N HIS A 163 4.57 39.72 -4.11
CA HIS A 163 5.09 40.41 -5.31
C HIS A 163 3.98 41.07 -6.15
N SER A 164 2.85 40.40 -6.35
CA SER A 164 1.73 40.92 -7.15
C SER A 164 1.07 42.15 -6.53
N GLU A 165 1.08 42.26 -5.21
CA GLU A 165 0.55 43.40 -4.45
C GLU A 165 1.62 44.50 -4.24
N GLY A 166 2.87 44.25 -4.64
CA GLY A 166 4.00 45.18 -4.46
C GLY A 166 4.46 45.31 -2.99
N ILE A 167 4.08 44.36 -2.14
CA ILE A 167 4.28 44.37 -0.69
C ILE A 167 5.46 43.44 -0.36
N GLN A 168 6.36 43.86 0.54
CA GLN A 168 7.40 42.95 1.02
C GLN A 168 6.80 41.93 2.02
N ILE A 169 7.33 40.70 2.06
CA ILE A 169 6.82 39.63 2.96
C ILE A 169 6.78 40.09 4.44
N ASN A 170 7.67 41.00 4.83
CA ASN A 170 7.75 41.57 6.17
C ASN A 170 6.65 42.59 6.51
N GLU A 171 5.92 43.06 5.51
CA GLU A 171 4.82 44.03 5.65
C GLU A 171 3.45 43.34 5.68
N ILE A 172 3.40 42.01 5.48
CA ILE A 172 2.16 41.24 5.58
C ILE A 172 1.68 41.25 7.03
N GLU A 173 0.41 41.57 7.21
CA GLU A 173 -0.21 41.58 8.53
C GLU A 173 -0.13 40.19 9.19
N PHE A 174 0.28 40.15 10.46
CA PHE A 174 0.47 38.90 11.19
C PHE A 174 -0.81 38.03 11.20
N GLY A 175 -1.99 38.65 11.19
CA GLY A 175 -3.28 37.95 11.11
C GLY A 175 -3.45 37.14 9.83
N ASP A 176 -3.01 37.67 8.68
CA ASP A 176 -3.10 37.00 7.38
C ASP A 176 -2.10 35.85 7.27
N LEU A 177 -0.88 36.03 7.78
CA LEU A 177 0.11 34.96 7.87
C LEU A 177 -0.36 33.83 8.80
N ALA A 178 -0.87 34.17 9.98
CA ALA A 178 -1.38 33.20 10.94
C ALA A 178 -2.57 32.40 10.36
N THR A 179 -3.49 33.07 9.66
CA THR A 179 -4.63 32.43 9.00
C THR A 179 -4.17 31.51 7.87
N THR A 180 -3.23 31.95 7.05
CA THR A 180 -2.66 31.15 5.95
C THR A 180 -1.96 29.90 6.47
N VAL A 181 -1.13 30.04 7.52
CA VAL A 181 -0.46 28.91 8.17
C VAL A 181 -1.46 27.95 8.78
N PHE A 182 -2.49 28.46 9.46
CA PHE A 182 -3.52 27.63 10.07
C PHE A 182 -4.30 26.82 9.04
N ILE A 183 -4.76 27.45 7.96
CA ILE A 183 -5.48 26.78 6.85
C ILE A 183 -4.57 25.73 6.20
N THR A 184 -3.31 26.10 5.95
CA THR A 184 -2.30 25.19 5.36
C THR A 184 -2.09 23.96 6.22
N LEU A 185 -1.86 24.12 7.53
CA LEU A 185 -1.68 23.01 8.45
C LEU A 185 -2.94 22.15 8.56
N PHE A 186 -4.12 22.77 8.62
CA PHE A 186 -5.39 22.06 8.68
C PHE A 186 -5.61 21.20 7.42
N LEU A 187 -5.39 21.77 6.24
CA LEU A 187 -5.57 21.09 4.96
C LEU A 187 -4.54 19.98 4.78
N LEU A 188 -3.27 20.24 5.12
CA LEU A 188 -2.21 19.24 5.10
C LEU A 188 -2.53 18.06 6.03
N LEU A 189 -3.01 18.33 7.24
CA LEU A 189 -3.38 17.30 8.20
C LEU A 189 -4.58 16.49 7.69
N LEU A 190 -5.60 17.15 7.15
CA LEU A 190 -6.79 16.49 6.61
C LEU A 190 -6.44 15.56 5.45
N ILE A 191 -5.61 16.02 4.51
CA ILE A 191 -5.15 15.20 3.37
C ILE A 191 -4.26 14.06 3.86
N THR A 192 -3.26 14.34 4.71
CA THR A 192 -2.33 13.33 5.23
C THR A 192 -3.07 12.22 5.97
N VAL A 193 -4.00 12.57 6.85
CA VAL A 193 -4.82 11.61 7.59
C VAL A 193 -5.75 10.85 6.64
N GLY A 194 -6.41 11.53 5.71
CA GLY A 194 -7.28 10.89 4.72
C GLY A 194 -6.55 9.85 3.87
N VAL A 195 -5.38 10.24 3.35
CA VAL A 195 -4.48 9.37 2.59
C VAL A 195 -4.03 8.18 3.44
N TYR A 196 -3.53 8.43 4.65
CA TYR A 196 -3.10 7.36 5.57
C TYR A 196 -4.24 6.37 5.88
N VAL A 197 -5.44 6.86 6.20
CA VAL A 197 -6.59 6.02 6.51
C VAL A 197 -7.02 5.21 5.28
N PHE A 198 -7.10 5.84 4.11
CA PHE A 198 -7.44 5.16 2.85
C PHE A 198 -6.47 4.01 2.56
N PHE A 199 -5.17 4.26 2.66
CA PHE A 199 -4.14 3.25 2.44
C PHE A 199 -4.09 2.17 3.51
N ARG A 200 -4.31 2.53 4.79
CA ARG A 200 -4.41 1.57 5.90
C ARG A 200 -5.62 0.66 5.72
N TRP A 201 -6.75 1.23 5.32
CA TRP A 201 -7.96 0.48 5.02
C TRP A 201 -7.78 -0.46 3.82
N GLY A 202 -7.20 0.04 2.73
CA GLY A 202 -6.85 -0.76 1.55
C GLY A 202 -5.96 -1.95 1.93
N PHE A 203 -4.92 -1.70 2.73
CA PHE A 203 -4.04 -2.75 3.22
C PHE A 203 -4.74 -3.76 4.13
N TYR A 204 -5.55 -3.30 5.09
CA TYR A 204 -6.29 -4.18 6.00
C TYR A 204 -7.24 -5.11 5.24
N LYS A 205 -7.95 -4.56 4.25
CA LYS A 205 -8.88 -5.31 3.39
C LYS A 205 -8.16 -6.33 2.50
N LEU A 206 -6.99 -5.97 1.96
CA LEU A 206 -6.22 -6.84 1.08
C LEU A 206 -5.42 -7.92 1.82
N TYR A 207 -4.86 -7.61 2.99
CA TYR A 207 -3.85 -8.45 3.66
C TYR A 207 -4.22 -8.87 5.09
N GLY A 208 -4.83 -7.98 5.88
CA GLY A 208 -5.05 -8.20 7.31
C GLY A 208 -5.91 -9.42 7.62
N ASN A 209 -7.02 -9.58 6.89
CA ASN A 209 -7.96 -10.68 7.09
C ASN A 209 -7.38 -12.05 6.65
N TYR A 210 -6.39 -12.04 5.76
CA TYR A 210 -5.76 -13.25 5.22
C TYR A 210 -4.59 -13.73 6.08
N ILE A 211 -3.78 -12.81 6.62
CA ILE A 211 -2.71 -13.14 7.58
C ILE A 211 -3.30 -13.86 8.80
N SER A 212 -4.43 -13.36 9.32
CA SER A 212 -5.09 -13.97 10.48
C SER A 212 -5.56 -15.40 10.17
N LYS A 213 -6.20 -15.61 9.01
CA LYS A 213 -6.65 -16.94 8.56
C LYS A 213 -5.49 -17.90 8.30
N LEU A 214 -4.39 -17.42 7.72
CA LEU A 214 -3.16 -18.19 7.51
C LEU A 214 -2.53 -18.68 8.81
N LYS A 215 -2.40 -17.79 9.81
CA LYS A 215 -1.87 -18.15 11.13
C LYS A 215 -2.74 -19.20 11.81
N LEU A 216 -4.06 -19.09 11.64
CA LEU A 216 -5.02 -20.03 12.20
C LEU A 216 -4.92 -21.40 11.52
N THR A 217 -4.81 -21.45 10.19
CA THR A 217 -4.57 -22.71 9.45
C THR A 217 -3.20 -23.33 9.75
N LEU A 218 -2.16 -22.51 9.98
CA LEU A 218 -0.85 -23.02 10.40
C LEU A 218 -0.94 -23.69 11.77
N LYS A 219 -1.63 -23.06 12.72
CA LYS A 219 -1.85 -23.59 14.07
C LYS A 219 -2.64 -24.90 14.04
N GLU A 220 -3.73 -24.96 13.26
CA GLU A 220 -4.51 -26.20 13.04
C GLU A 220 -3.65 -27.33 12.44
N LEU A 221 -2.68 -27.00 11.56
CA LEU A 221 -1.80 -28.01 10.95
C LEU A 221 -0.68 -28.48 11.90
N GLU A 222 -0.24 -27.64 12.84
CA GLU A 222 0.73 -28.02 13.88
C GLU A 222 0.10 -28.96 14.89
N GLU A 223 -1.13 -28.69 15.32
CA GLU A 223 -1.90 -29.52 16.26
C GLU A 223 -2.21 -30.94 15.73
N ILE A 224 -2.11 -31.17 14.41
CA ILE A 224 -2.35 -32.49 13.79
C ILE A 224 -1.04 -33.26 13.55
N ASN A 225 0.12 -32.60 13.55
CA ASN A 225 1.42 -33.26 13.37
C ASN A 225 2.17 -33.49 14.71
N GLU A 226 1.63 -33.02 15.85
CA GLU A 226 1.98 -33.47 17.21
C GLU A 226 1.11 -34.66 17.63
#